data_AF-A0A1V4QZ47-F1
#
_entry.id   AF-A0A1V4QZ47-F1
#
_cell.length_a   1.000
_cell.length_b   1.000
_cell.length_c   1.000
_cell.angle_alpha   90.00
_cell.angle_beta   90.00
_cell.angle_gamma   90.00
#
_symmetry.space_group_name_H-M   'P 1'
#
loop_
_entity.id
_entity.type
_entity.pdbx_description
1 polymer ?
#
loop_
_entity_poly.entity_id
_entity_poly.type
_entity_poly.pdbx_seq_one_letter_code
_entity_poly.pdbx_strand_id
1 'polypeptide(L)'
;MLHTGLTSDKWSSFSIDKQILMIANEMNRAKNWIEKKDFEKVLHCYERALELLDLTVNSSKNRSLVNELMRFRELLATEYIHKVNNTEQNLKLFKVLLSLSLESYNIYN
;
A
#
# COMPACT_ATOMS: atom_id res chain seq x y z
N MET A 1 -9.06 -2.14 -11.13
CA MET A 1 -10.39 -1.61 -11.52
C MET A 1 -10.97 -0.97 -10.26
N LEU A 2 -11.13 0.37 -10.23
CA LEU A 2 -11.56 1.11 -9.05
C LEU A 2 -12.81 0.48 -8.42
N HIS A 3 -12.65 -0.06 -7.21
CA HIS A 3 -13.73 -0.62 -6.40
C HIS A 3 -14.92 0.35 -6.28
N THR A 4 -16.13 -0.22 -6.29
CA THR A 4 -17.44 0.40 -6.49
C THR A 4 -17.92 1.42 -5.44
N GLY A 5 -17.06 1.94 -4.55
CA GLY A 5 -17.50 2.85 -3.48
C GLY A 5 -16.48 3.87 -2.97
N LEU A 6 -15.27 3.93 -3.52
CA LEU A 6 -14.25 4.89 -3.10
C LEU A 6 -13.98 5.89 -4.22
N THR A 7 -14.60 7.06 -4.14
CA THR A 7 -14.34 8.19 -5.05
C THR A 7 -13.04 8.89 -4.67
N SER A 8 -12.42 9.57 -5.65
CA SER A 8 -11.22 10.41 -5.41
C SER A 8 -11.50 11.48 -4.34
N ASP A 9 -12.67 12.11 -4.38
CA ASP A 9 -13.07 13.15 -3.42
C ASP A 9 -13.17 12.58 -2.00
N LYS A 10 -13.78 11.40 -1.84
CA LYS A 10 -13.83 10.73 -0.55
C LYS A 10 -12.45 10.34 -0.06
N TRP A 11 -11.59 9.84 -0.94
CA TRP A 11 -10.22 9.46 -0.58
C TRP A 11 -9.39 10.64 -0.09
N SER A 12 -9.43 11.76 -0.83
CA SER A 12 -8.70 12.98 -0.49
C SER A 12 -9.18 13.65 0.81
N SER A 13 -10.37 13.30 1.32
CA SER A 13 -10.86 13.77 2.62
C SER A 13 -10.18 13.11 3.83
N PHE A 14 -9.49 11.98 3.64
CA PHE A 14 -8.75 11.33 4.71
C PHE A 14 -7.38 11.99 4.93
N SER A 15 -6.88 11.97 6.17
CA SER A 15 -5.50 12.38 6.46
C SER A 15 -4.50 11.45 5.74
N ILE A 16 -3.30 11.96 5.48
CA ILE A 16 -2.22 11.18 4.86
C ILE A 16 -1.91 9.92 5.68
N ASP A 17 -1.86 10.02 7.00
CA ASP A 17 -1.59 8.87 7.88
C ASP A 17 -2.68 7.80 7.71
N LYS A 18 -3.95 8.22 7.64
CA LYS A 18 -5.06 7.29 7.40
C LYS A 18 -4.98 6.64 6.02
N GLN A 19 -4.59 7.38 4.99
CA GLN A 19 -4.38 6.83 3.65
C GLN A 19 -3.25 5.78 3.65
N ILE A 20 -2.12 6.09 4.28
CA ILE A 20 -0.97 5.16 4.44
C ILE A 20 -1.38 3.92 5.22
N LEU A 21 -2.11 4.05 6.33
CA LEU A 21 -2.61 2.92 7.11
C LEU A 21 -3.57 2.03 6.31
N MET A 22 -4.42 2.62 5.46
CA MET A 22 -5.32 1.86 4.59
C MET A 22 -4.55 1.08 3.52
N ILE A 23 -3.47 1.64 2.96
CA ILE A 23 -2.56 0.91 2.06
C ILE A 23 -1.82 -0.21 2.83
N ALA A 24 -1.35 0.09 4.04
CA ALA A 24 -0.63 -0.86 4.89
C ALA A 24 -1.52 -2.05 5.31
N ASN A 25 -2.82 -1.82 5.49
CA ASN A 25 -3.79 -2.89 5.73
C ASN A 25 -3.87 -3.89 4.57
N GLU A 26 -3.71 -3.45 3.32
CA GLU A 26 -3.65 -4.37 2.18
C GLU A 26 -2.38 -5.23 2.20
N MET A 27 -1.24 -4.68 2.63
CA MET A 27 -0.01 -5.47 2.83
C MET A 27 -0.15 -6.48 3.98
N ASN A 28 -0.84 -6.12 5.06
CA ASN A 28 -1.17 -7.07 6.14
C ASN A 28 -2.12 -8.17 5.64
N ARG A 29 -3.11 -7.84 4.80
CA ARG A 29 -3.98 -8.83 4.17
C ARG A 29 -3.20 -9.76 3.23
N ALA A 30 -2.27 -9.22 2.45
CA ALA A 30 -1.39 -10.00 1.58
C ALA A 30 -0.58 -11.02 2.39
N LYS A 31 0.03 -10.63 3.52
CA LYS A 31 0.74 -11.54 4.43
C LYS A 31 -0.11 -12.76 4.80
N ASN A 32 -1.36 -12.55 5.22
CA ASN A 32 -2.26 -13.62 5.62
C ASN A 32 -2.56 -14.60 4.47
N TRP A 33 -2.61 -14.10 3.22
CA TRP A 33 -2.80 -14.94 2.04
C TRP A 33 -1.53 -15.67 1.59
N ILE A 34 -0.36 -15.06 1.77
CA ILE A 34 0.94 -15.72 1.57
C ILE A 34 1.06 -16.93 2.50
N GLU A 35 0.73 -16.78 3.78
CA GLU A 35 0.76 -17.89 4.77
C GLU A 35 -0.18 -19.03 4.39
N LYS A 36 -1.32 -18.70 3.74
CA LYS A 36 -2.29 -19.67 3.21
C LYS A 36 -1.92 -20.21 1.83
N LYS A 37 -0.85 -19.72 1.21
CA LYS A 37 -0.41 -20.05 -0.16
C LYS A 37 -1.46 -19.74 -1.24
N ASP A 38 -2.34 -18.78 -0.99
CA ASP A 38 -3.32 -18.30 -1.97
C ASP A 38 -2.77 -17.06 -2.69
N PHE A 39 -1.90 -17.30 -3.66
CA PHE A 39 -1.15 -16.24 -4.32
C PHE A 39 -2.01 -15.37 -5.24
N GLU A 40 -3.16 -15.86 -5.71
CA GLU A 40 -4.12 -15.03 -6.44
C GLU A 40 -4.70 -13.94 -5.54
N LYS A 41 -5.04 -14.28 -4.29
CA LYS A 41 -5.46 -13.28 -3.30
C LYS A 41 -4.35 -12.32 -2.90
N VAL A 42 -3.09 -12.75 -2.89
CA VAL A 42 -1.93 -11.86 -2.68
C VAL A 42 -1.87 -10.80 -3.78
N LEU A 43 -2.00 -11.21 -5.04
CA LEU A 43 -2.00 -10.29 -6.18
C LEU A 43 -3.15 -9.28 -6.09
N HIS A 44 -4.36 -9.72 -5.74
CA HIS A 44 -5.49 -8.80 -5.51
C HIS A 44 -5.23 -7.77 -4.40
N CYS A 45 -4.55 -8.16 -3.32
CA CYS A 45 -4.15 -7.21 -2.27
C CYS A 45 -3.12 -6.19 -2.77
N TYR A 46 -2.15 -6.62 -3.58
CA TYR A 46 -1.15 -5.73 -4.17
C TYR A 46 -1.75 -4.78 -5.21
N GLU A 47 -2.67 -5.26 -6.05
CA GLU A 47 -3.46 -4.42 -6.96
C GLU A 47 -4.21 -3.35 -6.19
N ARG A 48 -4.88 -3.74 -5.10
CA ARG A 48 -5.62 -2.79 -4.28
C ARG A 48 -4.70 -1.75 -3.63
N ALA A 49 -3.54 -2.17 -3.14
CA ALA A 49 -2.55 -1.25 -2.57
C ALA A 49 -2.02 -0.26 -3.62
N LEU A 50 -1.73 -0.72 -4.84
CA LEU A 50 -1.34 0.14 -5.97
C LEU A 50 -2.44 1.16 -6.33
N GLU A 51 -3.71 0.75 -6.34
CA GLU A 51 -4.83 1.68 -6.58
C GLU A 51 -4.91 2.78 -5.51
N LEU A 52 -4.77 2.40 -4.23
CA LEU A 52 -4.82 3.35 -3.12
C LEU A 52 -3.60 4.29 -3.08
N LEU A 53 -2.42 3.78 -3.47
CA LEU A 53 -1.23 4.59 -3.69
C LEU A 53 -1.47 5.62 -4.79
N ASP A 54 -2.02 5.21 -5.94
CA ASP A 54 -2.29 6.11 -7.07
C ASP A 54 -3.30 7.21 -6.69
N LEU A 55 -4.33 6.87 -5.90
CA LEU A 55 -5.25 7.87 -5.35
C LEU A 55 -4.55 8.85 -4.37
N THR A 56 -3.62 8.36 -3.55
CA THR A 56 -2.84 9.19 -2.62
C THR A 56 -1.90 10.13 -3.37
N VAL A 57 -1.18 9.62 -4.37
CA VAL A 57 -0.28 10.40 -5.23
C VAL A 57 -1.05 11.53 -5.93
N ASN A 58 -2.22 11.22 -6.50
CA ASN A 58 -3.01 12.19 -7.24
C ASN A 58 -3.67 13.27 -6.36
N SER A 59 -3.90 12.99 -5.08
CA SER A 59 -4.55 13.93 -4.14
C SER A 59 -3.57 14.72 -3.27
N SER A 60 -2.33 14.25 -3.12
CA SER A 60 -1.32 14.88 -2.26
C SER A 60 -0.70 16.13 -2.90
N LYS A 61 -0.61 17.21 -2.11
CA LYS A 61 0.12 18.43 -2.47
C LYS A 61 1.58 18.42 -2.00
N ASN A 62 1.98 17.42 -1.22
CA ASN A 62 3.34 17.31 -0.70
C ASN A 62 4.23 16.57 -1.70
N ARG A 63 5.02 17.33 -2.46
CA ARG A 63 5.91 16.78 -3.51
C ARG A 63 6.95 15.78 -2.98
N SER A 64 7.46 15.99 -1.76
CA SER A 64 8.43 15.06 -1.16
C SER A 64 7.79 13.69 -0.92
N LEU A 65 6.61 13.69 -0.29
CA LEU A 65 5.83 12.47 -0.07
C LEU A 65 5.46 11.78 -1.39
N VAL A 66 5.02 12.54 -2.39
CA VAL A 66 4.69 12.00 -3.73
C VAL A 66 5.89 11.26 -4.34
N ASN A 67 7.10 11.82 -4.25
CA ASN A 67 8.29 11.16 -4.77
C ASN A 67 8.56 9.81 -4.07
N GLU A 68 8.44 9.76 -2.73
CA GLU A 68 8.65 8.52 -1.99
C GLU A 68 7.54 7.50 -2.25
N LEU A 69 6.29 7.93 -2.39
CA LEU A 69 5.17 7.04 -2.77
C LEU A 69 5.36 6.46 -4.17
N MET A 70 5.88 7.24 -5.12
CA MET A 70 6.17 6.75 -6.47
C MET A 70 7.31 5.71 -6.47
N ARG A 71 8.36 5.91 -5.65
CA ARG A 71 9.41 4.90 -5.46
C ARG A 71 8.86 3.63 -4.81
N PHE A 72 8.03 3.78 -3.78
CA PHE A 72 7.36 2.65 -3.15
C PHE A 72 6.46 1.89 -4.14
N ARG A 73 5.75 2.62 -5.00
CA ARG A 73 4.92 2.05 -6.07
C ARG A 73 5.75 1.20 -7.03
N GLU A 74 6.93 1.66 -7.47
CA GLU A 74 7.84 0.87 -8.31
C GLU A 74 8.29 -0.42 -7.63
N LEU A 75 8.64 -0.34 -6.34
CA LEU A 75 9.01 -1.50 -5.55
C LEU A 75 7.85 -2.51 -5.45
N LEU A 76 6.66 -2.05 -5.07
CA LEU A 76 5.47 -2.90 -4.98
C LEU A 76 5.07 -3.49 -6.33
N ALA A 77 5.16 -2.72 -7.42
CA ALA A 77 4.88 -3.20 -8.78
C ALA A 77 5.88 -4.29 -9.21
N THR A 78 7.15 -4.13 -8.85
CA THR A 78 8.17 -5.16 -9.08
C THR A 78 7.78 -6.46 -8.37
N GLU A 79 7.39 -6.38 -7.11
CA GLU A 79 6.96 -7.55 -6.34
C GLU A 79 5.66 -8.19 -6.87
N TYR A 80 4.73 -7.37 -7.39
CA TYR A 80 3.53 -7.84 -8.06
C TYR A 80 3.85 -8.62 -9.34
N ILE A 81 4.73 -8.09 -10.21
CA ILE A 81 5.14 -8.75 -11.46
C ILE A 81 5.85 -10.08 -11.17
N HIS A 82 6.72 -10.11 -10.16
CA HIS A 82 7.45 -11.32 -9.75
C HIS A 82 6.60 -12.30 -8.92
N LYS A 83 5.36 -11.96 -8.60
CA LYS A 83 4.40 -12.78 -7.83
C LYS A 83 4.99 -13.23 -6.49
N VAL A 84 5.35 -12.28 -5.64
CA VAL A 84 5.88 -12.57 -4.29
C VAL A 84 5.06 -13.63 -3.57
N ASN A 85 5.80 -14.58 -3.02
CA ASN A 85 5.25 -15.74 -2.33
C ASN A 85 5.84 -15.92 -0.92
N ASN A 86 6.56 -14.93 -0.39
CA ASN A 86 7.21 -15.01 0.92
C ASN A 86 6.86 -13.81 1.81
N THR A 87 6.69 -14.10 3.10
CA THR A 87 6.25 -13.12 4.10
C THR A 87 7.34 -12.11 4.47
N GLU A 88 8.61 -12.47 4.32
CA GLU A 88 9.74 -11.60 4.61
C GLU A 88 9.75 -10.37 3.69
N GLN A 89 9.60 -10.58 2.38
CA GLN A 89 9.57 -9.50 1.41
C GLN A 89 8.35 -8.61 1.62
N ASN A 90 7.17 -9.19 1.85
CA ASN A 90 5.97 -8.42 2.19
C ASN A 90 6.16 -7.57 3.47
N LEU A 91 6.84 -8.11 4.48
CA LEU A 91 7.15 -7.36 5.70
C LEU A 91 8.11 -6.20 5.45
N LYS A 92 9.10 -6.36 4.55
CA LYS A 92 9.99 -5.27 4.15
C LYS A 92 9.20 -4.13 3.49
N LEU A 93 8.33 -4.44 2.54
CA LEU A 93 7.43 -3.45 1.92
C LEU A 93 6.57 -2.73 2.96
N PHE A 94 5.95 -3.48 3.86
CA PHE A 94 5.10 -2.94 4.92
C PHE A 94 5.86 -1.94 5.80
N LYS A 95 7.08 -2.27 6.23
CA LYS A 95 7.92 -1.38 7.05
C LYS A 95 8.33 -0.12 6.29
N VAL A 96 8.72 -0.25 5.02
CA VAL A 96 9.05 0.91 4.17
C VAL A 96 7.85 1.85 4.07
N LEU A 97 6.66 1.32 3.78
CA LEU A 97 5.45 2.13 3.69
C LEU A 97 5.14 2.88 5.00
N LEU A 98 5.20 2.20 6.15
CA LEU A 98 4.94 2.84 7.44
C LEU A 98 5.95 3.93 7.77
N SER A 99 7.21 3.80 7.33
CA SER A 99 8.24 4.82 7.54
C SER A 99 7.98 6.14 6.81
N LEU A 100 7.06 6.17 5.85
CA LEU A 100 6.66 7.38 5.11
C LEU A 100 5.80 8.34 5.94
N SER A 101 5.35 7.92 7.12
CA SER A 101 4.63 8.77 8.08
C SER A 101 5.00 8.41 9.50
N LEU A 102 5.41 9.41 10.28
CA LEU A 102 5.80 9.23 11.66
C LEU A 102 4.67 8.62 12.52
N GLU A 103 3.43 9.04 12.29
CA GLU A 103 2.28 8.54 13.05
C GLU A 103 1.99 7.05 12.76
N SER A 104 2.00 6.64 11.48
CA SER A 104 1.83 5.22 11.15
C SER A 104 2.99 4.35 11.64
N TYR A 105 4.22 4.87 11.67
CA TYR A 105 5.36 4.17 12.24
C TYR A 105 5.16 3.88 13.73
N ASN A 106 4.68 4.87 14.50
CA ASN A 106 4.45 4.75 15.94
C ASN A 106 3.28 3.82 16.31
N ILE A 107 2.32 3.59 15.40
CA ILE A 107 1.19 2.68 15.64
C ILE A 107 1.64 1.21 15.60
N TYR A 108 2.72 0.89 14.88
CA TYR A 108 3.14 -0.50 14.60
C TYR A 108 4.53 -0.87 15.13
N ASN A 109 5.24 0.04 15.79
CA ASN A 109 6.51 -0.20 16.49
C ASN A 109 6.42 0.26 17.94
#